data_AF-A0A7S3CNN9-F1
#
_entry.id   AF-A0A7S3CNN9-F1
#
_cell.length_a   1.000
_cell.length_b   1.000
_cell.length_c   1.000
_cell.angle_alpha   90.00
_cell.angle_beta   90.00
_cell.angle_gamma   90.00
#
_symmetry.space_group_name_H-M   'P 1'
#
loop_
_entity.id
_entity.type
_entity.pdbx_description
1 polymer ?
#
loop_
_entity_poly.entity_id
_entity_poly.type
_entity_poly.pdbx_seq_one_letter_code
_entity_poly.pdbx_strand_id
1 'polypeptide(L)'
;EEFKMIEDYVSNGSRNYKAKIEQIFSVEREGEDERFNPKDLDNHQMLWHGSRFSNFGGILSQGLRIAPPEAPCHGYRFGKGVYFADMVGLSIGYTSYHSSK
;
A
#
# COMPACT_ATOMS: atom_id res chain seq x y z
N GLU A 1 -9.45 -7.75 17.52
CA GLU A 1 -9.88 -6.36 17.30
C GLU A 1 -9.31 -5.80 15.99
N GLU A 2 -7.99 -5.91 15.78
CA GLU A 2 -7.33 -5.48 14.53
C GLU A 2 -7.89 -6.11 13.25
N PHE A 3 -8.08 -7.44 13.24
CA PHE A 3 -8.70 -8.14 12.10
C PHE A 3 -10.05 -7.54 11.69
N LYS A 4 -10.93 -7.29 12.67
CA LYS A 4 -12.25 -6.72 12.44
C LYS A 4 -12.15 -5.28 11.91
N MET A 5 -11.22 -4.49 12.44
CA MET A 5 -10.95 -3.14 11.92
C MET A 5 -10.49 -3.18 10.46
N ILE A 6 -9.64 -4.13 10.09
CA ILE A 6 -9.22 -4.33 8.69
C ILE A 6 -10.40 -4.77 7.81
N GLU A 7 -11.24 -5.70 8.26
CA GLU A 7 -12.45 -6.12 7.56
C GLU A 7 -13.41 -4.95 7.31
N ASP A 8 -13.69 -4.16 8.35
CA ASP A 8 -14.55 -2.99 8.27
C ASP A 8 -13.95 -1.95 7.31
N TYR A 9 -12.62 -1.75 7.34
CA TYR A 9 -11.94 -0.82 6.45
C TYR A 9 -12.00 -1.26 4.98
N VAL A 10 -11.80 -2.55 4.71
CA VAL A 10 -11.97 -3.13 3.37
C VAL A 10 -13.41 -3.00 2.91
N SER A 11 -14.38 -3.36 3.74
CA SER A 11 -15.82 -3.30 3.42
C SER A 11 -16.26 -1.88 3.04
N ASN A 12 -15.87 -0.88 3.84
CA ASN A 12 -16.22 0.52 3.60
C ASN A 12 -15.48 1.14 2.40
N GLY A 13 -14.25 0.67 2.12
CA GLY A 13 -13.43 1.16 1.00
C GLY A 13 -13.68 0.47 -0.34
N SER A 14 -14.50 -0.59 -0.40
CA SER A 14 -14.74 -1.43 -1.59
C SER A 14 -16.03 -1.07 -2.35
N ARG A 15 -16.23 0.20 -2.71
CA ARG A 15 -17.51 0.69 -3.27
C ARG A 15 -18.00 -0.01 -4.55
N ASN A 16 -17.10 -0.41 -5.45
CA ASN A 16 -17.45 -0.90 -6.79
C ASN A 16 -17.06 -2.37 -7.05
N TYR A 17 -16.56 -3.09 -6.05
CA TYR A 17 -16.20 -4.50 -6.17
C TYR A 17 -16.31 -5.18 -4.81
N LYS A 18 -16.49 -6.51 -4.79
CA LYS A 18 -16.44 -7.28 -3.55
C LYS A 18 -15.03 -7.86 -3.38
N ALA A 19 -14.21 -7.25 -2.55
CA ALA A 19 -12.97 -7.88 -2.09
C ALA A 19 -13.31 -8.84 -0.94
N LYS A 20 -12.78 -10.05 -1.02
CA LYS A 20 -12.81 -11.03 0.07
C LYS A 20 -11.42 -11.15 0.63
N ILE A 21 -11.30 -10.97 1.94
CA ILE A 21 -10.05 -11.24 2.65
C ILE A 21 -9.90 -12.75 2.76
N GLU A 22 -8.83 -13.29 2.18
CA GLU A 22 -8.47 -14.70 2.35
C GLU A 22 -7.49 -14.87 3.51
N GLN A 23 -6.49 -14.00 3.60
CA GLN A 23 -5.42 -14.05 4.62
C GLN A 23 -4.98 -12.64 4.99
N ILE A 24 -4.58 -12.48 6.25
CA ILE A 24 -3.95 -11.26 6.77
C ILE A 24 -2.63 -11.66 7.42
N PHE A 25 -1.58 -10.91 7.13
CA PHE A 25 -0.26 -11.10 7.70
C PHE A 25 0.15 -9.83 8.42
N SER A 26 0.62 -9.96 9.66
CA SER A 26 1.41 -8.92 10.29
C SER A 26 2.83 -8.96 9.69
N VAL A 27 3.38 -7.79 9.39
CA VAL A 27 4.69 -7.64 8.76
C VAL A 27 5.51 -6.69 9.61
N GLU A 28 6.67 -7.15 10.08
CA GLU A 28 7.66 -6.37 10.80
C GLU A 28 8.97 -6.47 10.02
N ARG A 29 9.42 -5.35 9.45
CA ARG A 29 10.64 -5.28 8.65
C ARG A 29 11.80 -4.83 9.52
N GLU A 30 12.90 -5.57 9.46
CA GLU A 30 14.11 -5.25 10.22
C GLU A 30 14.58 -3.81 9.95
N GLY A 31 14.73 -3.02 11.02
CA GLY A 31 15.19 -1.64 10.93
C GLY A 31 14.11 -0.62 10.55
N GLU A 32 12.87 -1.04 10.24
CA GLU A 32 11.82 -0.12 9.78
C GLU A 32 11.26 0.70 10.94
N ASP A 33 11.04 0.10 12.10
CA ASP A 33 10.55 0.79 13.31
C ASP A 33 11.56 1.83 13.83
N GLU A 34 12.86 1.55 13.75
CA GLU A 34 13.89 2.52 14.14
C GLU A 34 14.02 3.69 13.15
N ARG A 35 13.72 3.45 11.86
CA ARG A 35 13.75 4.49 10.82
C ARG A 35 12.46 5.30 10.77
N PHE A 36 11.35 4.69 11.15
CA PHE A 36 10.07 5.35 11.25
C PHE A 36 10.13 6.32 12.43
N ASN A 37 10.27 7.62 12.14
CA ASN A 37 10.26 8.68 13.16
C ASN A 37 8.94 9.47 13.11
N PRO A 38 7.83 8.91 13.61
CA PRO A 38 6.55 9.60 13.69
C PRO A 38 6.52 10.69 14.78
N LYS A 39 7.53 10.74 15.66
CA LYS A 39 7.45 11.51 16.93
C LYS A 39 7.24 13.00 16.74
N ASP A 40 7.60 13.53 15.58
CA ASP A 40 7.51 14.95 15.25
C ASP A 40 6.40 15.26 14.21
N LEU A 41 5.59 14.26 13.85
CA LEU A 41 4.53 14.38 12.83
C LEU A 41 3.17 14.04 13.42
N ASP A 42 2.20 14.92 13.21
CA ASP A 42 0.79 14.65 13.52
C ASP A 42 0.10 13.91 12.35
N ASN A 43 -1.14 13.43 12.57
CA ASN A 43 -2.00 12.81 11.55
C ASN A 43 -1.47 11.49 10.95
N HIS A 44 -1.21 10.51 11.82
CA HIS A 44 -0.92 9.14 11.39
C HIS A 44 -2.19 8.38 11.02
N GLN A 45 -2.17 7.78 9.84
CA GLN A 45 -3.29 7.04 9.27
C GLN A 45 -2.83 5.70 8.70
N MET A 46 -3.65 4.68 8.88
CA MET A 46 -3.50 3.42 8.16
C MET A 46 -4.05 3.60 6.74
N LEU A 47 -3.22 3.42 5.72
CA LEU A 47 -3.58 3.61 4.32
C LEU A 47 -3.17 2.39 3.49
N TRP A 48 -3.88 2.18 2.38
CA TRP A 48 -3.66 1.08 1.45
C TRP A 48 -2.58 1.42 0.43
N HIS A 49 -1.66 0.47 0.20
CA HIS A 49 -0.76 0.48 -0.95
C HIS A 49 -0.96 -0.78 -1.78
N GLY A 50 -1.35 -0.63 -3.05
CA GLY A 50 -1.46 -1.75 -3.98
C GLY A 50 -0.24 -1.83 -4.90
N SER A 51 0.22 -3.04 -5.19
CA SER A 51 1.37 -3.27 -6.07
C SER A 51 1.23 -4.64 -6.75
N ARG A 52 1.93 -4.83 -7.88
CA ARG A 52 1.99 -6.13 -8.55
C ARG A 52 2.65 -7.16 -7.62
N PHE A 53 2.19 -8.40 -7.67
CA PHE A 53 2.75 -9.49 -6.86
C PHE A 53 4.27 -9.63 -7.00
N SER A 54 4.80 -9.48 -8.22
CA SER A 54 6.24 -9.52 -8.50
C SER A 54 7.08 -8.50 -7.72
N ASN A 55 6.47 -7.40 -7.26
CA ASN A 55 7.17 -6.34 -6.55
C ASN A 55 7.29 -6.61 -5.05
N PHE A 56 6.46 -7.51 -4.49
CA PHE A 56 6.43 -7.74 -3.04
C PHE A 56 7.73 -8.32 -2.49
N GLY A 57 8.48 -9.10 -3.27
CA GLY A 57 9.82 -9.55 -2.85
C GLY A 57 10.78 -8.38 -2.59
N GLY A 58 10.70 -7.33 -3.42
CA GLY A 58 11.47 -6.09 -3.23
C GLY A 58 10.92 -5.21 -2.10
N ILE A 59 9.61 -5.11 -1.96
CA ILE A 59 8.96 -4.31 -0.90
C ILE A 59 9.24 -4.93 0.48
N LEU A 60 9.13 -6.25 0.61
CA LEU A 60 9.36 -6.94 1.89
C LEU A 60 10.84 -6.96 2.28
N SER A 61 11.78 -6.93 1.33
CA SER A 61 13.21 -6.86 1.61
C SER A 61 13.73 -5.42 1.82
N GLN A 62 13.30 -4.47 1.01
CA GLN A 62 13.90 -3.12 0.95
C GLN A 62 12.93 -1.98 1.29
N GLY A 63 11.64 -2.25 1.41
CA GLY A 63 10.60 -1.28 1.73
C GLY A 63 10.03 -0.61 0.48
N LEU A 64 9.07 0.28 0.71
CA LEU A 64 8.54 1.13 -0.34
C LEU A 64 9.60 2.18 -0.72
N ARG A 65 9.92 2.27 -2.01
CA ARG A 65 10.98 3.14 -2.52
C ARG A 65 10.43 4.17 -3.47
N ILE A 66 10.98 5.38 -3.39
CA ILE A 66 10.76 6.45 -4.35
C ILE A 66 11.51 6.09 -5.64
N ALA A 67 10.90 6.38 -6.78
CA ALA A 67 11.57 6.21 -8.06
C ALA A 67 12.88 7.02 -8.11
N PRO A 68 13.94 6.49 -8.73
CA PRO A 68 15.25 7.13 -8.68
C PRO A 68 15.27 8.41 -9.54
N PRO A 69 16.18 9.36 -9.29
CA PRO A 69 16.19 10.70 -9.94
C PRO A 69 16.19 10.68 -11.47
N GLU A 70 16.73 9.63 -12.06
CA GLU A 70 16.92 9.41 -13.49
C GLU A 70 15.65 8.89 -14.17
N ALA A 71 14.72 8.29 -13.41
CA ALA A 71 13.46 7.82 -13.94
C ALA A 71 12.64 8.98 -14.51
N PRO A 72 11.93 8.82 -15.65
CA PRO A 72 11.08 9.87 -16.18
C PRO A 72 10.01 10.28 -15.16
N CYS A 73 9.77 11.58 -14.95
CA CYS A 73 8.67 12.04 -14.10
C CYS A 73 7.28 11.80 -14.73
N HIS A 74 7.23 11.59 -16.06
CA HIS A 74 6.01 11.30 -16.79
C HIS A 74 5.41 9.97 -16.29
N GLY A 75 4.14 10.00 -15.85
CA GLY A 75 3.44 8.83 -15.31
C GLY A 75 3.21 8.87 -13.79
N TYR A 76 3.79 9.83 -13.07
CA TYR A 76 3.52 10.05 -11.65
C TYR A 76 2.57 11.25 -11.45
N ARG A 77 1.39 11.03 -10.86
CA ARG A 77 0.33 12.05 -10.74
C ARG A 77 0.76 13.28 -9.95
N PHE A 78 1.58 13.08 -8.91
CA PHE A 78 2.05 14.13 -7.99
C PHE A 78 3.57 14.12 -7.85
N GLY A 79 4.29 13.66 -8.88
CA GLY A 79 5.75 13.51 -8.85
C GLY A 79 6.22 12.22 -8.18
N LYS A 80 7.53 12.05 -8.05
CA LYS A 80 8.12 10.81 -7.51
C LYS A 80 7.87 10.75 -6.01
N GLY A 81 7.17 9.70 -5.58
CA GLY A 81 6.83 9.50 -4.18
C GLY A 81 6.25 8.13 -3.94
N VAL A 82 5.97 7.83 -2.68
CA VAL A 82 5.19 6.65 -2.29
C VAL A 82 3.73 7.05 -2.23
N TYR A 83 2.87 6.28 -2.91
CA TYR A 83 1.46 6.58 -3.06
C TYR A 83 0.63 5.63 -2.21
N PHE A 84 -0.35 6.19 -1.51
CA PHE A 84 -1.30 5.46 -0.68
C PHE A 84 -2.72 5.92 -0.98
N ALA A 85 -3.71 5.13 -0.58
CA ALA A 85 -5.12 5.48 -0.64
C ALA A 85 -5.85 5.05 0.63
N ASP A 86 -6.84 5.83 1.04
CA ASP A 86 -7.77 5.49 2.13
C ASP A 86 -8.83 4.46 1.70
N MET A 87 -9.12 4.37 0.41
CA MET A 87 -10.00 3.35 -0.14
C MET A 87 -9.19 2.22 -0.76
N VAL A 88 -9.38 1.00 -0.25
CA VAL A 88 -8.88 -0.23 -0.89
C VAL A 88 -9.29 -0.26 -2.37
N GLY A 89 -10.47 0.31 -2.67
CA GLY A 89 -11.01 0.63 -4.00
C GLY A 89 -9.95 1.04 -5.02
N LEU A 90 -9.18 2.05 -4.64
CA LEU A 90 -8.19 2.70 -5.48
C LEU A 90 -6.91 1.88 -5.56
N SER A 91 -6.49 1.27 -4.44
CA SER A 91 -5.25 0.50 -4.36
C SER A 91 -5.30 -0.81 -5.14
N ILE A 92 -6.46 -1.49 -5.23
CA ILE A 92 -6.59 -2.71 -6.06
C ILE A 92 -6.30 -2.45 -7.54
N GLY A 93 -6.53 -1.24 -8.06
CA GLY A 93 -6.17 -0.90 -9.44
C GLY A 93 -4.67 -1.10 -9.75
N TYR A 94 -3.80 -1.08 -8.74
CA TYR A 94 -2.35 -1.23 -8.86
C TYR A 94 -1.84 -2.66 -8.68
N THR A 95 -2.71 -3.62 -8.35
CA THR A 95 -2.31 -5.04 -8.14
C THR A 95 -2.24 -5.85 -9.43
N SER A 96 -2.53 -5.24 -10.59
CA SER A 96 -2.73 -5.94 -11.86
C SER A 96 -3.92 -6.93 -11.86
N TYR A 97 -4.92 -6.69 -11.00
CA TYR A 97 -6.16 -7.48 -10.93
C TYR A 97 -6.94 -7.59 -12.27
N HIS A 98 -6.61 -6.79 -13.29
CA HIS A 98 -7.22 -6.85 -14.63
C HIS A 98 -6.36 -7.57 -15.70
N SER A 99 -5.34 -8.35 -15.32
CA SER A 99 -4.41 -8.96 -16.29
C SER A 99 -4.59 -10.47 -16.55
N SER A 100 -5.74 -11.04 -16.23
CA SER A 100 -6.12 -12.37 -16.71
C SER A 100 -7.50 -12.33 -17.34
N LYS A 101 -7.52 -12.02 -18.64
CA LYS A 101 -8.52 -12.57 -19.55
C LYS A 101 -8.09 -13.97 -19.94
#